data_AF-A0A927BBF1-F1
#
_entry.id   AF-A0A927BBF1-F1
#
_cell.length_a   1.000
_cell.length_b   1.000
_cell.length_c   1.000
_cell.angle_alpha   90.00
_cell.angle_beta   90.00
_cell.angle_gamma   90.00
#
_symmetry.space_group_name_H-M   'P 1'
#
loop_
_entity.id
_entity.type
_entity.pdbx_description
1 polymer ?
#
loop_
_entity_poly.entity_id
_entity_poly.type
_entity_poly.pdbx_seq_one_letter_code
_entity_poly.pdbx_strand_id
1 'polypeptide(L)'
;MVFLLVLLGSLTYYQLRPFQSEPAAPLAQVAPDTAGYPQRLRALAQRRTALATRYQQADTGPEKAALQRQARQLLITALHTDIWPTWYGTPWAFYGTTQTPQRGSIACGYFVTTTLRDAGIRLERVALAKTTSESLVKNLTDEAHIHRYSLVPQRSFVQQVQQLGDGLYVVGLDFHVGFLLVDKGEVRFIHSTYLGESTVVDEEAATAPALRSNYRVVGCLSADPHFIESWLKQKQFVYPAPKSRPAPKGKRT
;
A
#
# COMPACT_ATOMS: atom_id res chain seq x y z
N MET A 1 -63.92 -9.74 54.21
CA MET A 1 -63.47 -10.05 52.82
C MET A 1 -62.39 -9.05 52.46
N VAL A 2 -61.14 -9.51 52.40
CA VAL A 2 -59.95 -8.72 52.03
C VAL A 2 -59.88 -8.68 50.50
N PHE A 3 -59.82 -7.50 49.89
CA PHE A 3 -59.50 -7.36 48.47
C PHE A 3 -58.15 -6.67 48.30
N LEU A 4 -57.22 -7.45 47.76
CA LEU A 4 -55.86 -7.09 47.39
C LEU A 4 -55.92 -6.45 45.98
N LEU A 5 -55.53 -5.18 45.85
CA LEU A 5 -55.40 -4.49 44.56
C LEU A 5 -53.94 -4.51 44.13
N VAL A 6 -53.65 -5.28 43.08
CA VAL A 6 -52.34 -5.41 42.45
C VAL A 6 -52.16 -4.29 41.41
N LEU A 7 -51.11 -3.48 41.61
CA LEU A 7 -50.61 -2.50 40.64
C LEU A 7 -49.85 -3.22 39.52
N LEU A 8 -50.30 -3.07 38.27
CA LEU A 8 -49.55 -3.49 37.08
C LEU A 8 -48.90 -2.26 36.44
N GLY A 9 -47.57 -2.18 36.56
CA GLY A 9 -46.74 -1.18 35.90
C GLY A 9 -46.59 -1.47 34.41
N SER A 10 -46.77 -0.45 33.58
CA SER A 10 -46.56 -0.49 32.14
C SER A 10 -45.06 -0.32 31.81
N LEU A 11 -44.37 -1.39 31.45
CA LEU A 11 -43.07 -1.31 30.76
C LEU A 11 -43.32 -1.10 29.26
N THR A 12 -43.07 0.12 28.78
CA THR A 12 -42.94 0.39 27.34
C THR A 12 -41.64 -0.22 26.81
N TYR A 13 -41.78 -1.31 26.06
CA TYR A 13 -40.71 -1.90 25.26
C TYR A 13 -40.30 -0.93 24.13
N TYR A 14 -39.18 -0.25 24.29
CA TYR A 14 -38.50 0.41 23.17
C TYR A 14 -37.93 -0.69 22.26
N GLN A 15 -38.59 -0.97 21.14
CA GLN A 15 -38.01 -1.80 20.09
C GLN A 15 -36.85 -1.04 19.45
N LEU A 16 -35.62 -1.45 19.74
CA LEU A 16 -34.44 -1.04 18.99
C LEU A 16 -34.57 -1.62 17.57
N ARG A 17 -34.84 -0.77 16.59
CA ARG A 17 -34.69 -1.15 15.18
C ARG A 17 -33.23 -1.50 14.92
N PRO A 18 -32.90 -2.66 14.33
CA PRO A 18 -31.55 -2.93 13.89
C PRO A 18 -31.16 -1.90 12.82
N PHE A 19 -30.02 -1.25 13.00
CA PHE A 19 -29.40 -0.39 12.01
C PHE A 19 -29.02 -1.25 10.81
N GLN A 20 -29.89 -1.30 9.79
CA GLN A 20 -29.53 -1.84 8.50
C GLN A 20 -28.73 -0.76 7.78
N SER A 21 -27.40 -0.92 7.72
CA SER A 21 -26.59 -0.17 6.78
C SER A 21 -26.99 -0.59 5.38
N GLU A 22 -27.61 0.32 4.61
CA GLU A 22 -27.72 0.12 3.17
C GLU A 22 -26.31 -0.08 2.59
N PRO A 23 -26.11 -1.06 1.69
CA PRO A 23 -24.86 -1.14 0.97
C PRO A 23 -24.69 0.16 0.18
N ALA A 24 -23.58 0.86 0.42
CA ALA A 24 -23.24 2.03 -0.36
C ALA A 24 -23.30 1.67 -1.86
N ALA A 25 -24.05 2.45 -2.64
CA ALA A 25 -24.08 2.28 -4.08
C ALA A 25 -22.63 2.26 -4.60
N PRO A 26 -22.24 1.32 -5.48
CA PRO A 26 -20.91 1.33 -6.04
C PRO A 26 -20.70 2.69 -6.72
N LEU A 27 -19.66 3.41 -6.29
CA LEU A 27 -19.22 4.62 -6.98
C LEU A 27 -19.01 4.22 -8.43
N ALA A 28 -19.82 4.77 -9.35
CA ALA A 28 -19.61 4.57 -10.77
C ALA A 28 -18.17 4.97 -11.07
N GLN A 29 -17.33 3.99 -11.40
CA GLN A 29 -15.93 4.21 -11.69
C GLN A 29 -15.86 5.06 -12.95
N VAL A 30 -15.57 6.36 -12.79
CA VAL A 30 -15.28 7.24 -13.92
C VAL A 30 -14.11 6.60 -14.65
N ALA A 31 -14.30 6.30 -15.94
CA ALA A 31 -13.26 5.68 -16.75
C ALA A 31 -11.95 6.48 -16.62
N PRO A 32 -10.83 5.84 -16.27
CA PRO A 32 -9.60 6.57 -16.02
C PRO A 32 -9.16 7.37 -17.24
N ASP A 33 -8.90 8.67 -17.06
CA ASP A 33 -8.23 9.48 -18.08
C ASP A 33 -6.79 8.96 -18.26
N THR A 34 -6.58 8.08 -19.22
CA THR A 34 -5.25 7.55 -19.56
C THR A 34 -4.47 8.51 -20.47
N ALA A 35 -5.13 9.45 -21.15
CA ALA A 35 -4.50 10.35 -22.11
C ALA A 35 -3.55 11.35 -21.43
N GLY A 36 -3.88 11.79 -20.22
CA GLY A 36 -3.03 12.67 -19.41
C GLY A 36 -1.87 11.98 -18.67
N TYR A 37 -1.75 10.64 -18.74
CA TYR A 37 -0.78 9.90 -17.92
C TYR A 37 0.68 10.32 -18.17
N PRO A 38 1.18 10.41 -19.42
CA PRO A 38 2.56 10.87 -19.67
C PRO A 38 2.85 12.29 -19.17
N GLN A 39 1.86 13.19 -19.24
CA GLN A 39 1.95 14.57 -18.78
C GLN A 39 2.10 14.60 -17.26
N ARG A 40 1.30 13.81 -16.55
CA ARG A 40 1.38 13.67 -15.08
C ARG A 40 2.73 13.13 -14.62
N LEU A 41 3.28 12.11 -15.31
CA LEU A 41 4.62 11.59 -15.01
C LEU A 41 5.71 12.66 -15.21
N ARG A 42 5.63 13.46 -16.30
CA ARG A 42 6.56 14.58 -16.53
C ARG A 42 6.44 15.66 -15.45
N ALA A 43 5.22 16.01 -15.04
CA ALA A 43 4.99 17.00 -13.98
C ALA A 43 5.55 16.52 -12.63
N LEU A 44 5.36 15.24 -12.28
CA LEU A 44 5.97 14.63 -11.10
C LEU A 44 7.50 14.71 -11.15
N ALA A 45 8.11 14.35 -12.30
CA ALA A 45 9.55 14.40 -12.47
C ALA A 45 10.11 15.83 -12.27
N GLN A 46 9.43 16.86 -12.79
CA GLN A 46 9.81 18.26 -12.58
C GLN A 46 9.73 18.66 -11.10
N ARG A 47 8.62 18.35 -10.41
CA ARG A 47 8.44 18.64 -8.97
C ARG A 47 9.50 17.94 -8.12
N ARG A 48 9.80 16.68 -8.42
CA ARG A 48 10.86 15.91 -7.76
C ARG A 48 12.23 16.53 -7.99
N THR A 49 12.58 16.92 -9.22
CA THR A 49 13.86 17.57 -9.53
C THR A 49 14.03 18.89 -8.77
N ALA A 50 13.00 19.74 -8.76
CA ALA A 50 13.04 20.98 -7.99
C ALA A 50 13.25 20.73 -6.48
N LEU A 51 12.59 19.70 -5.94
CA LEU A 51 12.75 19.32 -4.54
C LEU A 51 14.14 18.72 -4.26
N ALA A 52 14.69 17.94 -5.19
CA ALA A 52 16.03 17.37 -5.09
C ALA A 52 17.13 18.46 -5.09
N THR A 53 16.99 19.51 -5.93
CA THR A 53 17.89 20.67 -5.93
C THR A 53 17.88 21.35 -4.56
N ARG A 54 16.69 21.63 -4.00
CA ARG A 54 16.56 22.20 -2.65
C ARG A 54 17.18 21.30 -1.58
N TYR A 55 16.97 19.99 -1.67
CA TYR A 55 17.55 19.01 -0.74
C TYR A 55 19.08 18.96 -0.79
N GLN A 56 19.67 19.16 -1.97
CA GLN A 56 21.13 19.22 -2.15
C GLN A 56 21.72 20.53 -1.61
N GLN A 57 21.00 21.64 -1.74
CA GLN A 57 21.40 22.97 -1.28
C GLN A 57 21.17 23.19 0.22
N ALA A 58 20.39 22.33 0.88
CA ALA A 58 20.11 22.45 2.30
C ALA A 58 21.37 22.23 3.14
N ASP A 59 21.64 23.16 4.06
CA ASP A 59 22.87 23.18 4.86
C ASP A 59 22.70 22.54 6.24
N THR A 60 21.45 22.37 6.69
CA THR A 60 21.16 21.90 8.05
C THR A 60 20.36 20.60 8.07
N GLY A 61 20.55 19.82 9.15
CA GLY A 61 19.76 18.60 9.40
C GLY A 61 18.24 18.84 9.44
N PRO A 62 17.74 19.86 10.18
CA PRO A 62 16.31 20.18 10.22
C PRO A 62 15.71 20.54 8.86
N GLU A 63 16.43 21.28 8.02
CA GLU A 63 16.00 21.63 6.68
C GLU A 63 15.91 20.39 5.78
N LYS A 64 16.94 19.54 5.79
CA LYS A 64 16.91 18.25 5.07
C LYS A 64 15.76 17.37 5.51
N ALA A 65 15.49 17.29 6.81
CA ALA A 65 14.36 16.54 7.35
C ALA A 65 13.01 17.12 6.89
N ALA A 66 12.85 18.44 6.81
CA ALA A 66 11.65 19.07 6.28
C ALA A 66 11.44 18.78 4.78
N LEU A 67 12.52 18.80 3.99
CA LEU A 67 12.49 18.47 2.56
C LEU A 67 12.23 16.99 2.32
N GLN A 68 12.74 16.09 3.17
CA GLN A 68 12.37 14.66 3.15
C GLN A 68 10.89 14.45 3.43
N ARG A 69 10.29 15.16 4.39
CA ARG A 69 8.83 15.10 4.64
C ARG A 69 8.02 15.59 3.43
N GLN A 70 8.45 16.67 2.77
CA GLN A 70 7.83 17.15 1.53
C GLN A 70 7.96 16.11 0.40
N ALA A 71 9.10 15.44 0.30
CA ALA A 71 9.36 14.42 -0.72
C ALA A 71 8.47 13.20 -0.52
N ARG A 72 8.37 12.73 0.72
CA ARG A 72 7.44 11.68 1.12
C ARG A 72 6.00 12.02 0.72
N GLN A 73 5.52 13.21 1.08
CA GLN A 73 4.15 13.63 0.75
C GLN A 73 3.94 13.72 -0.76
N LEU A 74 4.92 14.25 -1.50
CA LEU A 74 4.86 14.36 -2.96
C LEU A 74 4.72 12.98 -3.61
N LEU A 75 5.54 12.01 -3.20
CA LEU A 75 5.51 10.65 -3.73
C LEU A 75 4.17 9.96 -3.45
N ILE A 76 3.70 9.99 -2.20
CA ILE A 76 2.41 9.40 -1.81
C ILE A 76 1.26 10.02 -2.61
N THR A 77 1.23 11.35 -2.68
CA THR A 77 0.19 12.08 -3.41
C THR A 77 0.20 11.69 -4.87
N ALA A 78 1.36 11.68 -5.53
CA ALA A 78 1.44 11.37 -6.96
C ALA A 78 1.05 9.91 -7.27
N LEU A 79 1.42 8.96 -6.42
CA LEU A 79 0.94 7.58 -6.57
C LEU A 79 -0.58 7.50 -6.47
N HIS A 80 -1.16 8.14 -5.46
CA HIS A 80 -2.58 8.10 -5.16
C HIS A 80 -3.45 8.87 -6.16
N THR A 81 -3.03 10.05 -6.60
CA THR A 81 -3.87 10.94 -7.44
C THR A 81 -3.54 10.86 -8.93
N ASP A 82 -2.27 10.59 -9.27
CA ASP A 82 -1.79 10.78 -10.64
C ASP A 82 -1.50 9.45 -11.35
N ILE A 83 -1.08 8.43 -10.60
CA ILE A 83 -0.60 7.15 -11.13
C ILE A 83 -1.65 6.05 -10.99
N TRP A 84 -1.94 5.57 -9.79
CA TRP A 84 -2.84 4.42 -9.58
C TRP A 84 -4.22 4.60 -10.22
N PRO A 85 -4.86 5.79 -10.18
CA PRO A 85 -6.15 5.98 -10.83
C PRO A 85 -6.17 5.59 -12.30
N THR A 86 -5.10 5.88 -13.05
CA THR A 86 -5.01 5.52 -14.48
C THR A 86 -4.97 4.02 -14.71
N TRP A 87 -4.47 3.26 -13.72
CA TRP A 87 -4.35 1.80 -13.79
C TRP A 87 -5.65 1.07 -13.43
N TYR A 88 -6.57 1.66 -12.67
CA TYR A 88 -7.80 0.99 -12.22
C TYR A 88 -8.65 0.45 -13.37
N GLY A 89 -8.94 -0.85 -13.37
CA GLY A 89 -9.61 -1.54 -14.48
C GLY A 89 -8.66 -2.21 -15.49
N THR A 90 -7.34 -1.98 -15.40
CA THR A 90 -6.37 -2.70 -16.23
C THR A 90 -6.48 -4.19 -15.95
N PRO A 91 -6.73 -5.06 -16.95
CA PRO A 91 -6.88 -6.49 -16.73
C PRO A 91 -5.67 -7.12 -16.01
N TRP A 92 -5.95 -8.05 -15.12
CA TRP A 92 -4.94 -8.92 -14.53
C TRP A 92 -4.71 -10.14 -15.42
N ALA A 93 -3.46 -10.60 -15.47
CA ALA A 93 -3.11 -11.93 -15.91
C ALA A 93 -1.85 -12.38 -15.19
N PHE A 94 -1.69 -13.68 -14.95
CA PHE A 94 -0.52 -14.23 -14.27
C PHE A 94 0.80 -13.86 -14.95
N TYR A 95 0.81 -13.84 -16.29
CA TYR A 95 1.95 -13.38 -17.12
C TYR A 95 1.78 -11.96 -17.66
N GLY A 96 0.83 -11.20 -17.10
CA GLY A 96 0.58 -9.82 -17.50
C GLY A 96 1.79 -8.94 -17.22
N THR A 97 2.33 -8.30 -18.25
CA THR A 97 3.55 -7.49 -18.15
C THR A 97 3.40 -6.10 -18.75
N THR A 98 2.17 -5.65 -19.02
CA THR A 98 1.97 -4.35 -19.66
C THR A 98 2.62 -3.22 -18.86
N GLN A 99 3.00 -2.19 -19.60
CA GLN A 99 3.59 -0.95 -19.09
C GLN A 99 2.69 0.24 -19.39
N THR A 100 1.51 0.00 -19.97
CA THR A 100 0.57 1.03 -20.34
C THR A 100 -0.76 0.74 -19.64
N PRO A 101 -1.26 1.67 -18.80
CA PRO A 101 -2.55 1.51 -18.16
C PRO A 101 -3.65 1.23 -19.19
N GLN A 102 -4.61 0.36 -18.84
CA GLN A 102 -5.76 -0.03 -19.68
C GLN A 102 -5.42 -0.69 -21.02
N ARG A 103 -4.16 -1.09 -21.26
CA ARG A 103 -3.75 -1.74 -22.51
C ARG A 103 -3.02 -3.04 -22.22
N GLY A 104 -3.65 -4.17 -22.53
CA GLY A 104 -3.12 -5.49 -22.16
C GLY A 104 -3.39 -5.81 -20.70
N SER A 105 -2.54 -6.65 -20.09
CA SER A 105 -2.74 -7.11 -18.72
C SER A 105 -1.49 -6.97 -17.85
N ILE A 106 -1.68 -6.88 -16.52
CA ILE A 106 -0.61 -6.68 -15.54
C ILE A 106 -0.74 -7.61 -14.33
N ALA A 107 0.30 -8.39 -14.03
CA ALA A 107 0.37 -9.19 -12.81
C ALA A 107 0.67 -8.31 -11.59
N CYS A 108 0.39 -8.80 -10.38
CA CYS A 108 0.52 -8.04 -9.13
C CYS A 108 1.93 -7.50 -8.87
N GLY A 109 2.97 -8.33 -9.02
CA GLY A 109 4.36 -7.88 -8.89
C GLY A 109 4.76 -6.84 -9.93
N TYR A 110 4.28 -6.99 -11.17
CA TYR A 110 4.50 -6.02 -12.24
C TYR A 110 3.75 -4.72 -11.98
N PHE A 111 2.55 -4.73 -11.39
CA PHE A 111 1.83 -3.53 -11.04
C PHE A 111 2.61 -2.70 -10.01
N VAL A 112 3.10 -3.33 -8.94
CA VAL A 112 3.91 -2.66 -7.92
C VAL A 112 5.17 -2.04 -8.53
N THR A 113 5.96 -2.83 -9.27
CA THR A 113 7.24 -2.34 -9.79
C THR A 113 7.07 -1.33 -10.93
N THR A 114 6.04 -1.47 -11.76
CA THR A 114 5.75 -0.52 -12.84
C THR A 114 5.33 0.83 -12.28
N THR A 115 4.41 0.85 -11.31
CA THR A 115 3.91 2.12 -10.74
C THR A 115 4.97 2.84 -9.90
N LEU A 116 5.82 2.11 -9.16
CA LEU A 116 6.97 2.70 -8.48
C LEU A 116 8.00 3.27 -9.46
N ARG A 117 8.29 2.54 -10.54
CA ARG A 117 9.18 3.03 -11.60
C ARG A 117 8.61 4.28 -12.27
N ASP A 118 7.32 4.28 -12.58
CA ASP A 118 6.65 5.41 -13.23
C ASP A 118 6.59 6.63 -12.28
N ALA A 119 6.49 6.41 -10.96
CA ALA A 119 6.69 7.44 -9.94
C ALA A 119 8.15 7.97 -9.86
N GLY A 120 9.07 7.35 -10.59
CA GLY A 120 10.47 7.76 -10.71
C GLY A 120 11.42 7.03 -9.77
N ILE A 121 11.04 5.92 -9.15
CA ILE A 121 11.97 5.05 -8.43
C ILE A 121 12.81 4.29 -9.45
N ARG A 122 14.14 4.30 -9.28
CA ARG A 122 15.04 3.50 -10.13
C ARG A 122 15.15 2.10 -9.55
N LEU A 123 14.53 1.14 -10.20
CA LEU A 123 14.48 -0.25 -9.74
C LEU A 123 14.53 -1.23 -10.92
N GLU A 124 14.95 -2.46 -10.64
CA GLU A 124 14.96 -3.55 -11.64
C GLU A 124 13.56 -4.16 -11.79
N ARG A 125 12.71 -3.50 -12.57
CA ARG A 125 11.27 -3.82 -12.69
C ARG A 125 10.99 -5.31 -12.90
N VAL A 126 11.67 -5.92 -13.87
CA VAL A 126 11.43 -7.31 -14.26
C VAL A 126 11.98 -8.28 -13.23
N ALA A 127 13.19 -8.04 -12.72
CA ALA A 127 13.79 -8.91 -11.72
C ALA A 127 12.94 -8.92 -10.44
N LEU A 128 12.58 -7.74 -9.92
CA LEU A 128 11.80 -7.60 -8.69
C LEU A 128 10.39 -8.17 -8.80
N ALA A 129 9.69 -7.91 -9.92
CA ALA A 129 8.33 -8.41 -10.13
C ALA A 129 8.22 -9.94 -10.12
N LYS A 130 9.33 -10.65 -10.36
CA LYS A 130 9.40 -12.12 -10.42
C LYS A 130 9.92 -12.76 -9.13
N THR A 131 10.27 -11.96 -8.11
CA THR A 131 10.70 -12.49 -6.81
C THR A 131 9.50 -12.91 -5.96
N THR A 132 9.76 -13.61 -4.84
CA THR A 132 8.71 -13.88 -3.86
C THR A 132 8.19 -12.58 -3.25
N SER A 133 6.95 -12.58 -2.77
CA SER A 133 6.30 -11.39 -2.19
C SER A 133 7.12 -10.77 -1.05
N GLU A 134 7.65 -11.58 -0.13
CA GLU A 134 8.55 -11.09 0.94
C GLU A 134 9.88 -10.57 0.37
N SER A 135 10.48 -11.24 -0.61
CA SER A 135 11.72 -10.76 -1.24
C SER A 135 11.50 -9.41 -1.90
N LEU A 136 10.36 -9.21 -2.55
CA LEU A 136 9.99 -7.92 -3.13
C LEU A 136 9.93 -6.83 -2.04
N VAL A 137 9.24 -7.08 -0.92
CA VAL A 137 9.18 -6.10 0.19
C VAL A 137 10.58 -5.77 0.72
N LYS A 138 11.41 -6.79 0.96
CA LYS A 138 12.79 -6.64 1.47
C LYS A 138 13.73 -5.90 0.51
N ASN A 139 13.41 -5.86 -0.78
CA ASN A 139 14.17 -5.09 -1.77
C ASN A 139 13.68 -3.64 -1.91
N LEU A 140 12.56 -3.27 -1.27
CA LEU A 140 11.97 -1.94 -1.37
C LEU A 140 12.13 -1.10 -0.09
N THR A 141 12.45 -1.71 1.05
CA THR A 141 12.63 -1.00 2.33
C THR A 141 13.63 -1.72 3.23
N ASP A 142 14.25 -0.98 4.17
CA ASP A 142 15.12 -1.57 5.18
C ASP A 142 14.33 -2.48 6.15
N GLU A 143 14.98 -3.50 6.69
CA GLU A 143 14.41 -4.45 7.65
C GLU A 143 13.82 -3.76 8.89
N ALA A 144 14.37 -2.60 9.30
CA ALA A 144 13.83 -1.79 10.40
C ALA A 144 12.41 -1.25 10.14
N HIS A 145 11.95 -1.25 8.88
CA HIS A 145 10.63 -0.81 8.46
C HIS A 145 9.72 -1.97 8.02
N ILE A 146 10.12 -3.23 8.30
CA ILE A 146 9.38 -4.43 7.94
C ILE A 146 8.70 -5.05 9.16
N HIS A 147 7.41 -5.34 9.02
CA HIS A 147 6.58 -6.04 9.99
C HIS A 147 6.05 -7.35 9.40
N ARG A 148 6.08 -8.43 10.19
CA ARG A 148 5.63 -9.76 9.76
C ARG A 148 4.49 -10.23 10.64
N TYR A 149 3.46 -10.78 10.01
CA TYR A 149 2.24 -11.24 10.65
C TYR A 149 1.97 -12.68 10.21
N SER A 150 1.88 -13.59 11.17
CA SER A 150 1.59 -15.00 10.94
C SER A 150 0.30 -15.39 11.65
N LEU A 151 -0.63 -16.01 10.93
CA LEU A 151 -1.93 -16.47 11.44
C LEU A 151 -2.76 -15.35 12.12
N VAL A 152 -2.53 -14.09 11.73
CA VAL A 152 -3.28 -12.93 12.23
C VAL A 152 -4.54 -12.73 11.37
N PRO A 153 -5.75 -12.66 11.97
CA PRO A 153 -6.97 -12.35 11.24
C PRO A 153 -6.88 -11.00 10.51
N GLN A 154 -7.47 -10.91 9.32
CA GLN A 154 -7.34 -9.72 8.44
C GLN A 154 -7.70 -8.40 9.13
N ARG A 155 -8.80 -8.34 9.88
CA ARG A 155 -9.20 -7.10 10.59
C ARG A 155 -8.16 -6.68 11.63
N SER A 156 -7.66 -7.62 12.43
CA SER A 156 -6.61 -7.36 13.42
C SER A 156 -5.29 -6.97 12.76
N PHE A 157 -4.98 -7.53 11.59
CA PHE A 157 -3.83 -7.11 10.77
C PHE A 157 -3.98 -5.67 10.29
N VAL A 158 -5.14 -5.30 9.72
CA VAL A 158 -5.40 -3.94 9.23
C VAL A 158 -5.35 -2.91 10.36
N GLN A 159 -5.92 -3.22 11.53
CA GLN A 159 -5.80 -2.37 12.73
C GLN A 159 -4.34 -2.16 13.15
N GLN A 160 -3.52 -3.20 13.12
CA GLN A 160 -2.09 -3.07 13.43
C GLN A 160 -1.35 -2.24 12.39
N VAL A 161 -1.65 -2.38 11.10
CA VAL A 161 -1.08 -1.53 10.04
C VAL A 161 -1.50 -0.07 10.23
N GLN A 162 -2.77 0.19 10.54
CA GLN A 162 -3.28 1.53 10.85
C GLN A 162 -2.50 2.18 12.01
N GLN A 163 -2.14 1.41 13.03
CA GLN A 163 -1.33 1.87 14.17
C GLN A 163 0.13 2.16 13.83
N LEU A 164 0.65 1.66 12.69
CA LEU A 164 1.98 2.05 12.19
C LEU A 164 2.01 3.51 11.71
N GLY A 165 0.83 4.13 11.52
CA GLY A 165 0.68 5.53 11.14
C GLY A 165 0.52 5.75 9.65
N ASP A 166 0.31 7.01 9.26
CA ASP A 166 0.12 7.40 7.87
C ASP A 166 1.39 7.08 7.03
N GLY A 167 1.17 6.49 5.86
CA GLY A 167 2.27 6.09 5.01
C GLY A 167 1.90 5.24 3.79
N LEU A 168 2.90 5.11 2.92
CA LEU A 168 2.94 4.18 1.80
C LEU A 168 3.66 2.92 2.22
N TYR A 169 2.96 1.80 2.08
CA TYR A 169 3.46 0.48 2.39
C TYR A 169 3.37 -0.43 1.18
N VAL A 170 4.25 -1.43 1.12
CA VAL A 170 4.06 -2.61 0.27
C VAL A 170 3.74 -3.79 1.15
N VAL A 171 2.74 -4.57 0.76
CA VAL A 171 2.35 -5.80 1.44
C VAL A 171 2.62 -7.01 0.54
N GLY A 172 3.38 -7.97 1.07
CA GLY A 172 3.53 -9.30 0.51
C GLY A 172 2.64 -10.31 1.25
N LEU A 173 1.93 -11.13 0.50
CA LEU A 173 1.05 -12.21 0.96
C LEU A 173 1.60 -13.57 0.50
N ASP A 174 0.93 -14.68 0.84
CA ASP A 174 1.36 -16.04 0.45
C ASP A 174 1.55 -16.17 -1.08
N PHE A 175 0.63 -15.61 -1.87
CA PHE A 175 0.66 -15.68 -3.35
C PHE A 175 0.35 -14.35 -4.03
N HIS A 176 0.45 -13.24 -3.30
CA HIS A 176 0.07 -11.93 -3.82
C HIS A 176 0.94 -10.79 -3.30
N VAL A 177 0.84 -9.64 -3.95
CA VAL A 177 1.50 -8.40 -3.52
C VAL A 177 0.66 -7.19 -3.92
N GLY A 178 0.75 -6.12 -3.14
CA GLY A 178 0.13 -4.85 -3.46
C GLY A 178 0.65 -3.74 -2.56
N PHE A 179 0.00 -2.58 -2.63
CA PHE A 179 0.26 -1.47 -1.73
C PHE A 179 -0.78 -1.43 -0.61
N LEU A 180 -0.35 -1.01 0.58
CA LEU A 180 -1.26 -0.46 1.56
C LEU A 180 -1.00 1.04 1.65
N LEU A 181 -2.06 1.85 1.58
CA LEU A 181 -2.01 3.27 1.86
C LEU A 181 -2.74 3.52 3.17
N VAL A 182 -2.03 4.07 4.15
CA VAL A 182 -2.62 4.55 5.40
C VAL A 182 -2.69 6.08 5.32
N ASP A 183 -3.89 6.64 5.39
CA ASP A 183 -4.12 8.08 5.41
C ASP A 183 -5.26 8.41 6.38
N LYS A 184 -4.98 9.17 7.44
CA LYS A 184 -5.97 9.63 8.42
C LYS A 184 -6.79 8.50 9.04
N GLY A 185 -6.14 7.37 9.28
CA GLY A 185 -6.77 6.18 9.84
C GLY A 185 -7.52 5.31 8.83
N GLU A 186 -7.64 5.68 7.57
CA GLU A 186 -8.13 4.78 6.54
C GLU A 186 -6.99 3.89 6.01
N VAL A 187 -7.28 2.61 5.77
CA VAL A 187 -6.31 1.67 5.18
C VAL A 187 -6.88 1.13 3.87
N ARG A 188 -6.27 1.54 2.77
CA ARG A 188 -6.62 1.14 1.40
C ARG A 188 -5.67 0.05 0.91
N PHE A 189 -6.18 -0.92 0.15
CA PHE A 189 -5.39 -1.94 -0.53
C PHE A 189 -5.46 -1.71 -2.04
N ILE A 190 -4.32 -1.33 -2.64
CA ILE A 190 -4.22 -1.00 -4.05
C ILE A 190 -3.36 -2.05 -4.75
N HIS A 191 -3.95 -2.79 -5.68
CA HIS A 191 -3.29 -3.96 -6.25
C HIS A 191 -3.93 -4.43 -7.56
N SER A 192 -3.23 -5.30 -8.31
CA SER A 192 -3.79 -6.00 -9.47
C SER A 192 -4.40 -7.32 -9.00
N THR A 193 -5.72 -7.39 -8.88
CA THR A 193 -6.43 -8.54 -8.29
C THR A 193 -6.60 -9.68 -9.30
N TYR A 194 -6.47 -10.92 -8.82
CA TYR A 194 -6.82 -12.14 -9.56
C TYR A 194 -8.23 -12.66 -9.20
N LEU A 195 -8.92 -11.94 -8.31
CA LEU A 195 -10.28 -12.24 -7.87
C LEU A 195 -11.27 -11.26 -8.52
N GLY A 196 -12.56 -11.57 -8.45
CA GLY A 196 -13.61 -10.69 -8.98
C GLY A 196 -13.42 -10.44 -10.48
N GLU A 197 -13.49 -9.17 -10.89
CA GLU A 197 -13.29 -8.75 -12.28
C GLU A 197 -11.87 -8.98 -12.81
N SER A 198 -10.92 -9.37 -11.94
CA SER A 198 -9.53 -9.62 -12.31
C SER A 198 -8.89 -8.39 -12.98
N THR A 199 -8.86 -7.26 -12.27
CA THR A 199 -8.32 -5.98 -12.74
C THR A 199 -7.49 -5.30 -11.66
N VAL A 200 -6.83 -4.18 -11.98
CA VAL A 200 -6.28 -3.30 -10.94
C VAL A 200 -7.42 -2.58 -10.22
N VAL A 201 -7.38 -2.62 -8.88
CA VAL A 201 -8.42 -2.05 -8.03
C VAL A 201 -7.83 -1.33 -6.82
N ASP A 202 -8.66 -0.51 -6.20
CA ASP A 202 -8.44 0.09 -4.90
C ASP A 202 -9.64 -0.29 -4.02
N GLU A 203 -9.38 -1.01 -2.93
CA GLU A 203 -10.40 -1.56 -2.03
C GLU A 203 -10.10 -1.30 -0.55
N GLU A 204 -11.12 -1.33 0.31
CA GLU A 204 -10.93 -1.18 1.75
C GLU A 204 -10.21 -2.41 2.30
N ALA A 205 -9.04 -2.21 2.92
CA ALA A 205 -8.18 -3.32 3.32
C ALA A 205 -8.88 -4.27 4.33
N ALA A 206 -9.75 -3.77 5.20
CA ALA A 206 -10.42 -4.58 6.22
C ALA A 206 -11.39 -5.62 5.64
N THR A 207 -11.94 -5.36 4.45
CA THR A 207 -12.93 -6.21 3.77
C THR A 207 -12.39 -6.85 2.49
N ALA A 208 -11.21 -6.41 2.04
CA ALA A 208 -10.58 -6.84 0.81
C ALA A 208 -10.40 -8.37 0.70
N PRO A 209 -11.08 -9.10 -0.20
CA PRO A 209 -10.95 -10.55 -0.29
C PRO A 209 -9.53 -11.01 -0.61
N ALA A 210 -8.82 -10.26 -1.47
CA ALA A 210 -7.47 -10.60 -1.90
C ALA A 210 -6.38 -10.29 -0.86
N LEU A 211 -6.75 -9.66 0.27
CA LEU A 211 -5.83 -9.43 1.41
C LEU A 211 -5.86 -10.60 2.42
N ARG A 212 -6.73 -11.60 2.23
CA ARG A 212 -6.75 -12.83 3.03
C ARG A 212 -5.49 -13.65 2.75
N SER A 213 -4.73 -13.93 3.81
CA SER A 213 -3.44 -14.63 3.75
C SER A 213 -3.11 -15.20 5.13
N ASN A 214 -2.40 -16.32 5.19
CA ASN A 214 -1.90 -16.89 6.45
C ASN A 214 -0.63 -16.18 6.91
N TYR A 215 0.15 -15.68 5.96
CA TYR A 215 1.36 -14.90 6.23
C TYR A 215 1.32 -13.56 5.50
N ARG A 216 1.70 -12.49 6.19
CA ARG A 216 1.78 -11.14 5.61
C ARG A 216 3.08 -10.47 6.02
N VAL A 217 3.72 -9.81 5.07
CA VAL A 217 4.91 -8.99 5.29
C VAL A 217 4.60 -7.59 4.81
N VAL A 218 4.78 -6.59 5.66
CA VAL A 218 4.48 -5.19 5.34
C VAL A 218 5.75 -4.37 5.52
N GLY A 219 6.13 -3.63 4.49
CA GLY A 219 7.27 -2.71 4.52
C GLY A 219 6.82 -1.26 4.33
N CYS A 220 7.14 -0.37 5.26
CA CYS A 220 6.80 1.06 5.16
C CYS A 220 7.82 1.83 4.33
N LEU A 221 7.57 1.97 3.02
CA LEU A 221 8.48 2.65 2.10
C LEU A 221 8.66 4.13 2.46
N SER A 222 7.58 4.78 2.89
CA SER A 222 7.59 6.21 3.20
C SER A 222 8.27 6.54 4.54
N ALA A 223 8.42 5.57 5.44
CA ALA A 223 9.14 5.77 6.69
C ALA A 223 10.66 5.61 6.52
N ASP A 224 11.09 5.01 5.41
CA ASP A 224 12.49 4.73 5.08
C ASP A 224 13.18 5.96 4.45
N PRO A 225 14.08 6.65 5.17
CA PRO A 225 14.76 7.83 4.63
C PRO A 225 15.67 7.50 3.45
N HIS A 226 16.23 6.29 3.38
CA HIS A 226 17.09 5.86 2.28
C HIS A 226 16.26 5.65 1.01
N PHE A 227 15.06 5.09 1.12
CA PHE A 227 14.09 5.01 0.02
C PHE A 227 13.75 6.39 -0.55
N ILE A 228 13.34 7.33 0.31
CA ILE A 228 12.98 8.70 -0.10
C ILE A 228 14.19 9.45 -0.68
N GLU A 229 15.37 9.34 -0.07
CA GLU A 229 16.57 9.98 -0.58
C GLU A 229 16.99 9.41 -1.95
N SER A 230 16.91 8.10 -2.14
CA SER A 230 17.26 7.46 -3.41
C SER A 230 16.31 7.89 -4.53
N TRP A 231 15.02 8.01 -4.23
CA TRP A 231 14.03 8.58 -5.14
C TRP A 231 14.38 10.02 -5.54
N LEU A 232 14.62 10.89 -4.57
CA LEU A 232 15.00 12.30 -4.81
C LEU A 232 16.26 12.40 -5.67
N LYS A 233 17.30 11.65 -5.32
CA LYS A 233 18.62 11.72 -5.97
C LYS A 233 18.73 10.92 -7.26
N GLN A 234 17.68 10.20 -7.66
CA GLN A 234 17.72 9.28 -8.80
C GLN A 234 18.88 8.29 -8.70
N LYS A 235 19.07 7.70 -7.52
CA LYS A 235 19.99 6.58 -7.33
C LYS A 235 19.27 5.28 -7.64
N GLN A 236 19.98 4.32 -8.23
CA GLN A 236 19.46 2.95 -8.34
C GLN A 236 19.14 2.45 -6.93
N PHE A 237 17.91 1.98 -6.74
CA PHE A 237 17.46 1.45 -5.49
C PHE A 237 17.89 -0.02 -5.38
N VAL A 238 18.82 -0.28 -4.46
CA VAL A 238 19.30 -1.62 -4.16
C VAL A 238 19.53 -1.67 -2.65
N TYR A 239 18.74 -2.47 -1.95
CA TYR A 239 19.13 -2.90 -0.61
C TYR A 239 20.17 -4.01 -0.75
N PRO A 240 21.34 -3.90 -0.10
CA PRO A 240 22.29 -5.00 -0.07
C PRO A 240 21.61 -6.21 0.56
N ALA A 241 21.90 -7.41 0.03
CA ALA A 241 21.38 -8.65 0.58
C ALA A 241 21.66 -8.69 2.10
N PRO A 242 20.69 -9.12 2.94
CA PRO A 242 20.91 -9.22 4.36
C PRO A 242 22.15 -10.08 4.62
N LYS A 243 23.10 -9.56 5.41
CA LYS A 243 24.28 -10.32 5.82
C LYS A 243 23.78 -11.63 6.43
N SER A 244 24.19 -12.77 5.85
CA SER A 244 23.83 -14.09 6.37
C SER A 244 24.16 -14.13 7.86
N ARG A 245 23.15 -14.44 8.69
CA ARG A 245 23.36 -14.65 10.13
C ARG A 245 24.40 -15.77 10.28
N PRO A 246 25.51 -15.57 11.02
CA PRO A 246 26.50 -16.62 11.21
C PRO A 246 25.81 -17.86 11.79
N ALA A 247 26.13 -19.03 11.23
CA ALA A 247 25.59 -20.31 11.68
C ALA A 247 25.80 -20.45 13.19
N PRO A 248 24.83 -20.97 13.95
CA PRO A 248 25.04 -21.25 15.35
C PRO A 248 26.24 -22.18 15.47
N LYS A 249 27.28 -21.75 16.21
CA LYS A 249 28.42 -22.59 16.52
C LYS A 249 27.88 -23.81 17.26
N GLY A 250 27.81 -24.95 16.56
CA GLY A 250 27.44 -26.23 17.15
C GLY A 250 28.36 -26.49 18.33
N LYS A 251 27.78 -26.72 19.51
CA LYS A 251 28.50 -27.30 20.64
C LYS A 251 29.03 -28.66 20.17
N ARG A 252 30.36 -28.79 20.08
CA ARG A 252 31.01 -30.09 19.99
C ARG A 252 30.72 -30.81 21.31
N THR A 253 29.92 -31.87 21.24
CA THR A 253 29.88 -32.94 22.24
C THR A 253 31.16 -33.75 22.15
#